data_AF-A0A3D4FLC7-F1
#
_entry.id   AF-A0A3D4FLC7-F1
#
_cell.length_a   1.000
_cell.length_b   1.000
_cell.length_c   1.000
_cell.angle_alpha   90.00
_cell.angle_beta   90.00
_cell.angle_gamma   90.00
#
_symmetry.space_group_name_H-M   'P 1'
#
loop_
_entity.id
_entity.type
_entity.pdbx_description
1 polymer ?
#
loop_
_entity_poly.entity_id
_entity_poly.type
_entity_poly.pdbx_seq_one_letter_code
_entity_poly.pdbx_strand_id
1 'polypeptide(L)'
;MSIIKAIIMGIIQGATEEIMMRGYALPILGTKINIPVGVLISSSIFGLLHLLNSGISPLAIVNLILFGVFAAFYAMYEDSLWGVCALHSAWNWAQGNVFGFLVSGGGNMGGSIFTFTNKTDNIVNGGAFGPEGGLVITIIYLIGIGTLLLLQKKKVERIKSTYLNKSY
;
A
#
# COMPACT_ATOMS: atom_id res chain seq x y z
N MET A 1 -1.20 14.15 21.48
CA MET A 1 -2.30 14.25 20.48
C MET A 1 -3.41 13.28 20.88
N SER A 2 -4.69 13.65 20.76
CA SER A 2 -5.79 12.72 21.07
C SER A 2 -5.93 11.64 19.99
N ILE A 3 -6.45 10.47 20.37
CA ILE A 3 -6.62 9.32 19.44
C ILE A 3 -7.54 9.66 18.26
N ILE A 4 -8.56 10.49 18.48
CA ILE A 4 -9.46 10.99 17.42
C ILE A 4 -8.68 11.77 16.37
N LYS A 5 -7.74 12.63 16.77
CA LYS A 5 -6.90 13.38 15.83
C LYS A 5 -5.98 12.46 15.03
N ALA A 6 -5.42 11.44 15.67
CA ALA A 6 -4.57 10.45 14.99
C ALA A 6 -5.34 9.70 13.89
N ILE A 7 -6.57 9.27 14.20
CA ILE A 7 -7.45 8.59 13.22
C ILE A 7 -7.77 9.51 12.05
N ILE A 8 -8.19 10.75 12.32
CA ILE A 8 -8.55 11.70 11.25
C ILE A 8 -7.36 11.97 10.34
N MET A 9 -6.18 12.23 10.90
CA MET A 9 -4.98 12.48 10.10
C MET A 9 -4.52 11.24 9.34
N GLY A 10 -4.59 10.06 9.93
CA GLY A 10 -4.25 8.81 9.24
C GLY A 10 -5.18 8.53 8.06
N ILE A 11 -6.49 8.78 8.21
CA ILE A 11 -7.47 8.67 7.13
C ILE A 11 -7.16 9.69 6.02
N ILE A 12 -6.93 10.95 6.38
CA ILE A 12 -6.63 11.99 5.39
C ILE A 12 -5.33 11.67 4.65
N GLN A 13 -4.28 11.25 5.36
CA GLN A 13 -3.00 10.90 4.77
C GLN A 13 -3.14 9.72 3.81
N GLY A 14 -3.58 8.56 4.31
CA GLY A 14 -3.68 7.34 3.51
C GLY A 14 -4.62 7.50 2.33
N ALA A 15 -5.78 8.13 2.51
CA ALA A 15 -6.71 8.38 1.42
C ALA A 15 -6.15 9.37 0.39
N THR A 16 -5.44 10.42 0.80
CA THR A 16 -4.85 11.39 -0.15
C THR A 16 -3.80 10.72 -1.02
N GLU A 17 -2.91 9.92 -0.43
CA GLU A 17 -1.88 9.19 -1.16
C GLU A 17 -2.50 8.23 -2.19
N GLU A 18 -3.53 7.47 -1.79
CA GLU A 18 -4.22 6.55 -2.71
C GLU A 18 -5.05 7.25 -3.78
N ILE A 19 -5.76 8.33 -3.46
CA ILE A 19 -6.52 9.12 -4.45
C ILE A 19 -5.56 9.70 -5.50
N MET A 20 -4.43 10.25 -5.07
CA MET A 20 -3.45 10.81 -6.00
C MET A 20 -2.80 9.75 -6.88
N MET A 21 -2.39 8.62 -6.31
CA MET A 21 -1.68 7.59 -7.06
C MET A 21 -2.61 6.68 -7.88
N ARG A 22 -3.71 6.20 -7.28
CA ARG A 22 -4.59 5.16 -7.85
C ARG A 22 -5.84 5.77 -8.47
N GLY A 23 -6.31 6.90 -7.95
CA GLY A 23 -7.44 7.64 -8.50
C GLY A 23 -7.09 8.59 -9.65
N TYR A 24 -5.88 9.17 -9.64
CA TYR A 24 -5.48 10.16 -10.65
C TYR A 24 -4.32 9.68 -11.54
N ALA A 25 -3.15 9.38 -10.98
CA ALA A 25 -1.96 9.05 -11.79
C ALA A 25 -2.13 7.75 -12.59
N LEU A 26 -2.56 6.65 -11.94
CA LEU A 26 -2.73 5.35 -12.58
C LEU A 26 -3.74 5.38 -13.75
N PRO A 27 -4.96 5.92 -13.64
CA PRO A 27 -5.90 5.98 -14.76
C PRO A 27 -5.36 6.80 -15.95
N ILE A 28 -4.72 7.94 -15.69
CA ILE A 28 -4.12 8.77 -16.76
C ILE A 28 -3.04 8.00 -17.50
N LEU A 29 -2.10 7.39 -16.77
CA LEU A 29 -1.00 6.65 -17.38
C LEU A 29 -1.49 5.36 -18.06
N GLY A 30 -2.46 4.68 -17.45
CA GLY A 30 -3.07 3.46 -17.96
C GLY A 30 -3.80 3.66 -19.29
N THR A 31 -4.51 4.80 -19.43
CA THR A 31 -5.23 5.18 -20.65
C THR A 31 -4.31 5.76 -21.73
N LYS A 32 -3.30 6.55 -21.37
CA LYS A 32 -2.40 7.21 -22.34
C LYS A 32 -1.28 6.33 -22.86
N ILE A 33 -0.84 5.33 -22.08
CA ILE A 33 0.30 4.47 -22.44
C ILE A 33 -0.15 3.01 -22.48
N ASN A 34 -0.31 2.39 -21.30
CA ASN A 34 -0.97 1.09 -21.08
C ASN A 34 -1.01 0.81 -19.57
N ILE A 35 -1.83 -0.17 -19.17
CA ILE A 35 -2.06 -0.50 -17.76
C ILE A 35 -0.76 -0.94 -17.04
N PRO A 36 0.04 -1.90 -17.56
CA PRO A 36 1.26 -2.31 -16.85
C PRO A 36 2.26 -1.17 -16.59
N VAL A 37 2.47 -0.30 -17.58
CA VAL A 37 3.35 0.87 -17.43
C VAL A 37 2.74 1.88 -16.45
N GLY A 38 1.42 2.09 -16.47
CA GLY A 38 0.73 2.93 -15.49
C GLY A 38 0.90 2.43 -14.05
N VAL A 39 0.79 1.12 -13.82
CA VAL A 39 1.05 0.50 -12.52
C VAL A 39 2.50 0.72 -12.09
N LEU A 40 3.46 0.44 -12.98
CA LEU A 40 4.88 0.59 -12.65
C LEU A 40 5.24 2.04 -12.30
N ILE A 41 4.83 3.01 -13.12
CA ILE A 41 5.17 4.42 -12.93
C ILE A 41 4.49 4.98 -11.68
N SER A 42 3.18 4.78 -11.51
CA SER A 42 2.47 5.30 -10.32
C SER A 42 3.02 4.71 -9.01
N SER A 43 3.36 3.43 -9.00
CA SER A 43 3.98 2.77 -7.84
C SER A 43 5.41 3.26 -7.57
N SER A 44 6.17 3.51 -8.64
CA SER A 44 7.51 4.09 -8.53
C SER A 44 7.46 5.50 -7.96
N ILE A 45 6.55 6.35 -8.44
CA ILE A 45 6.33 7.70 -7.91
C ILE A 45 6.00 7.63 -6.42
N PHE A 46 5.10 6.73 -6.01
CA PHE A 46 4.77 6.53 -4.60
C PHE A 46 6.02 6.24 -3.76
N GLY A 47 6.84 5.25 -4.15
CA GLY A 47 8.09 4.95 -3.43
C GLY A 47 9.09 6.12 -3.41
N LEU A 48 9.20 6.86 -4.51
CA LEU A 48 10.13 7.98 -4.63
C LEU A 48 9.72 9.20 -3.78
N LEU A 49 8.42 9.41 -3.52
CA LEU A 49 7.95 10.47 -2.62
C LEU A 49 8.44 10.31 -1.18
N HIS A 50 8.91 9.12 -0.80
CA HIS A 50 9.39 8.80 0.54
C HIS A 50 10.92 8.86 0.69
N LEU A 51 11.66 9.27 -0.36
CA LEU A 51 13.13 9.33 -0.31
C LEU A 51 13.68 10.26 0.78
N LEU A 52 12.89 11.24 1.23
CA LEU A 52 13.29 12.19 2.26
C LEU A 52 12.87 11.75 3.67
N ASN A 53 12.26 10.58 3.81
CA ASN A 53 11.82 10.07 5.10
C ASN A 53 13.02 9.54 5.90
N SER A 54 12.93 9.66 7.23
CA SER A 54 14.00 9.20 8.12
C SER A 54 14.14 7.68 8.08
N GLY A 55 15.38 7.17 8.13
CA GLY A 55 15.62 5.73 8.13
C GLY A 55 15.37 5.02 6.79
N ILE A 56 15.14 5.76 5.69
CA ILE A 56 14.95 5.17 4.37
C ILE A 56 16.13 4.27 3.99
N SER A 57 15.83 3.09 3.49
CA SER A 57 16.80 2.11 2.99
C SER A 57 16.43 1.67 1.58
N PRO A 58 17.37 1.07 0.81
CA PRO A 58 17.04 0.51 -0.50
C PRO A 58 15.88 -0.50 -0.44
N LEU A 59 15.83 -1.32 0.62
CA LEU A 59 14.74 -2.28 0.82
C LEU A 59 13.40 -1.59 1.12
N ALA A 60 13.41 -0.50 1.90
CA ALA A 60 12.20 0.29 2.13
C ALA A 60 11.65 0.89 0.83
N ILE A 61 12.49 1.41 -0.06
CA ILE A 61 12.06 1.91 -1.37
C ILE A 61 11.42 0.78 -2.20
N VAL A 62 12.07 -0.38 -2.25
CA VAL A 62 11.52 -1.56 -2.94
C VAL A 62 10.15 -1.94 -2.36
N ASN A 63 10.03 -1.96 -1.04
CA ASN A 63 8.78 -2.30 -0.37
C ASN A 63 7.66 -1.28 -0.60
N LEU A 64 7.97 0.02 -0.65
CA LEU A 64 6.99 1.06 -0.98
C LEU A 64 6.52 0.94 -2.44
N ILE A 65 7.41 0.60 -3.36
CA ILE A 65 7.04 0.32 -4.76
C ILE A 65 6.16 -0.94 -4.81
N LEU A 66 6.52 -2.00 -4.09
CA LEU A 66 5.70 -3.22 -4.01
C LEU A 66 4.32 -2.96 -3.39
N PHE A 67 4.24 -2.18 -2.32
CA PHE A 67 2.97 -1.70 -1.77
C PHE A 67 2.18 -0.97 -2.85
N GLY A 68 2.85 -0.12 -3.63
CA GLY A 68 2.18 0.62 -4.67
C GLY A 68 1.59 -0.24 -5.78
N VAL A 69 2.29 -1.31 -6.16
CA VAL A 69 1.83 -2.32 -7.12
C VAL A 69 0.65 -3.12 -6.53
N PHE A 70 0.76 -3.52 -5.26
CA PHE A 70 -0.32 -4.17 -4.53
C PHE A 70 -1.58 -3.31 -4.49
N ALA A 71 -1.46 -2.04 -4.10
CA ALA A 71 -2.55 -1.07 -4.04
C ALA A 71 -3.20 -0.85 -5.40
N ALA A 72 -2.41 -0.77 -6.48
CA ALA A 72 -2.93 -0.65 -7.84
C ALA A 72 -3.76 -1.88 -8.25
N PHE A 73 -3.26 -3.10 -8.01
CA PHE A 73 -4.01 -4.32 -8.29
C PHE A 73 -5.27 -4.44 -7.42
N TYR A 74 -5.19 -4.04 -6.16
CA TYR A 74 -6.33 -4.06 -5.25
C TYR A 74 -7.44 -3.12 -5.75
N ALA A 75 -7.10 -1.86 -6.07
CA ALA A 75 -8.05 -0.89 -6.58
C ALA A 75 -8.72 -1.34 -7.89
N MET A 76 -7.95 -1.93 -8.82
CA MET A 76 -8.48 -2.48 -10.07
C MET A 76 -9.34 -3.75 -9.86
N TYR A 77 -9.02 -4.55 -8.84
CA TYR A 77 -9.80 -5.75 -8.53
C TYR A 77 -11.18 -5.39 -7.94
N GLU A 78 -11.20 -4.47 -6.99
CA GLU A 78 -12.42 -3.96 -6.34
C GLU A 78 -13.22 -3.00 -7.24
N ASP A 79 -12.60 -2.44 -8.27
CA ASP A 79 -13.17 -1.37 -9.12
C ASP A 79 -13.61 -0.16 -8.27
N SER A 80 -12.82 0.14 -7.23
CA SER A 80 -13.14 1.15 -6.22
C SER A 80 -11.90 1.58 -5.44
N LEU A 81 -11.87 2.86 -5.01
CA LEU A 81 -10.81 3.38 -4.14
C LEU A 81 -11.11 3.20 -2.65
N TRP A 82 -12.36 3.00 -2.25
CA TRP A 82 -12.75 2.95 -0.84
C TRP A 82 -11.95 1.91 -0.05
N GLY A 83 -11.82 0.70 -0.60
CA GLY A 83 -11.10 -0.39 0.05
C GLY A 83 -9.60 -0.12 0.21
N VAL A 84 -8.93 0.38 -0.84
CA VAL A 84 -7.48 0.66 -0.76
C VAL A 84 -7.18 1.85 0.15
N CYS A 85 -8.01 2.90 0.11
CA CYS A 85 -7.89 4.04 1.03
C CYS A 85 -8.07 3.60 2.48
N ALA A 86 -9.08 2.77 2.77
CA ALA A 86 -9.33 2.25 4.10
C ALA A 86 -8.19 1.35 4.58
N LEU A 87 -7.70 0.45 3.72
CA LEU A 87 -6.59 -0.45 4.05
C LEU A 87 -5.31 0.33 4.37
N HIS A 88 -4.93 1.28 3.52
CA HIS A 88 -3.72 2.07 3.72
C HIS A 88 -3.82 2.91 5.01
N SER A 89 -4.94 3.61 5.20
CA SER A 89 -5.18 4.41 6.40
C SER A 89 -5.16 3.55 7.67
N ALA A 90 -5.77 2.36 7.63
CA ALA A 90 -5.81 1.43 8.74
C ALA A 90 -4.43 0.87 9.06
N TRP A 91 -3.61 0.56 8.04
CA TRP A 91 -2.24 0.09 8.24
C TRP A 91 -1.37 1.15 8.93
N ASN A 92 -1.36 2.39 8.41
CA ASN A 92 -0.59 3.48 9.00
C ASN A 92 -1.00 3.76 10.44
N TRP A 93 -2.31 3.76 10.71
CA TRP A 93 -2.83 3.93 12.06
C TRP A 93 -2.47 2.76 12.98
N ALA A 94 -2.59 1.52 12.52
CA ALA A 94 -2.22 0.35 13.33
C ALA A 94 -0.72 0.35 13.65
N GLN A 95 0.13 0.63 12.66
CA GLN A 95 1.58 0.70 12.82
C GLN A 95 1.97 1.73 13.88
N GLY A 96 1.48 2.96 13.77
CA GLY A 96 1.83 4.05 14.70
C GLY A 96 1.09 4.03 16.03
N ASN A 97 -0.23 3.84 16.02
CA ASN A 97 -1.09 4.05 17.20
C ASN A 97 -1.49 2.76 17.92
N VAL A 98 -1.40 1.59 17.29
CA VAL A 98 -1.58 0.31 17.99
C VAL A 98 -0.24 -0.22 18.46
N PHE A 99 0.74 -0.33 17.56
CA PHE A 99 2.03 -0.99 17.85
C PHE A 99 3.17 -0.03 18.22
N GLY A 100 3.01 1.27 17.99
CA GLY A 100 4.03 2.27 18.33
C GLY A 100 5.26 2.27 17.41
N PHE A 101 5.16 1.65 16.24
CA PHE A 101 6.20 1.67 15.22
C PHE A 101 6.17 2.98 14.41
N LEU A 102 7.33 3.37 13.87
CA LEU A 102 7.44 4.47 12.92
C LEU A 102 6.63 4.18 11.67
N VAL A 103 5.91 5.17 11.13
CA VAL A 103 5.08 5.05 9.92
C VAL A 103 5.88 5.57 8.73
N SER A 104 6.44 4.66 7.93
CA SER A 104 7.33 4.97 6.81
C SER A 104 8.45 5.94 7.18
N GLY A 105 9.13 5.71 8.30
CA GLY A 105 10.18 6.60 8.80
C GLY A 105 9.69 7.92 9.40
N GLY A 106 8.38 8.18 9.37
CA GLY A 106 7.73 9.26 10.09
C GLY A 106 7.55 8.91 11.58
N GLY A 107 7.50 9.95 12.41
CA GLY A 107 7.21 9.79 13.84
C GLY A 107 5.79 9.30 14.11
N ASN A 108 5.56 8.80 15.33
CA ASN A 108 4.24 8.33 15.74
C ASN A 108 3.21 9.47 15.68
N MET A 109 2.03 9.20 15.11
CA MET A 109 0.90 10.15 15.07
C MET A 109 0.22 10.31 16.44
N GLY A 110 0.99 10.43 17.53
CA GLY A 110 0.51 10.54 18.90
C GLY A 110 0.91 9.36 19.78
N GLY A 111 0.11 9.09 20.82
CA GLY A 111 0.31 7.94 21.71
C GLY A 111 -0.05 6.62 21.05
N SER A 112 0.56 5.54 21.52
CA SER A 112 0.27 4.17 21.09
C SER A 112 -0.30 3.33 22.23
N ILE A 113 -1.07 2.28 21.88
CA ILE A 113 -1.60 1.32 22.87
C ILE A 113 -0.47 0.43 23.40
N PHE A 114 0.34 -0.09 22.48
CA PHE A 114 1.58 -0.81 22.78
C PHE A 114 2.77 -0.02 22.24
N THR A 115 3.94 -0.21 22.86
CA THR A 115 5.19 0.38 22.39
C THR A 115 6.19 -0.74 22.17
N PHE A 116 6.26 -1.22 20.93
CA PHE A 116 7.26 -2.18 20.53
C PHE A 116 8.53 -1.44 20.09
N THR A 117 9.67 -1.85 20.65
CA THR A 117 10.98 -1.30 20.28
C THR A 117 11.86 -2.42 19.76
N ASN A 118 12.54 -2.20 18.64
CA ASN A 118 13.53 -3.14 18.14
C ASN A 118 14.71 -3.18 19.12
N LYS A 119 15.07 -4.36 19.62
CA LYS A 119 16.31 -4.56 20.39
C LYS A 119 17.55 -4.34 19.51
N THR A 120 17.43 -4.65 18.22
CA THR A 120 18.47 -4.44 17.22
C THR A 120 17.81 -4.22 15.86
N ASP A 121 18.20 -3.14 15.18
CA ASP A 121 17.73 -2.85 13.84
C ASP A 121 18.34 -3.81 12.84
N ASN A 122 17.51 -4.36 11.96
CA ASN A 122 17.95 -5.28 10.92
C ASN A 122 17.00 -5.27 9.72
N ILE A 123 17.40 -5.94 8.66
CA ILE A 123 16.63 -6.02 7.42
C ILE A 123 15.32 -6.81 7.55
N VAL A 124 15.13 -7.61 8.61
CA VAL A 124 13.91 -8.40 8.82
C VAL A 124 12.81 -7.53 9.41
N ASN A 125 13.14 -6.71 10.42
CA ASN A 125 12.19 -5.81 11.10
C ASN A 125 12.08 -4.41 10.46
N GLY A 126 12.93 -4.09 9.49
CA GLY A 126 12.93 -2.82 8.76
C GLY A 126 13.66 -1.68 9.47
N GLY A 127 14.28 -1.95 10.61
CA GLY A 127 15.14 -1.03 11.35
C GLY A 127 14.48 0.31 11.63
N ALA A 128 15.24 1.39 11.39
CA ALA A 128 14.82 2.76 11.65
C ALA A 128 13.69 3.28 10.74
N PHE A 129 13.29 2.55 9.70
CA PHE A 129 12.13 2.92 8.87
C PHE A 129 10.80 2.44 9.47
N GLY A 130 10.84 1.40 10.30
CA GLY A 130 9.67 0.64 10.73
C GLY A 130 9.43 -0.61 9.87
N PRO A 131 8.35 -1.38 10.15
CA PRO A 131 8.05 -2.66 9.50
C PRO A 131 8.05 -2.63 7.97
N GLU A 132 7.71 -1.48 7.39
CA GLU A 132 7.68 -1.25 5.94
C GLU A 132 9.07 -1.36 5.28
N GLY A 133 10.14 -1.22 6.05
CA GLY A 133 11.52 -1.42 5.58
C GLY A 133 11.99 -2.87 5.61
N GLY A 134 11.16 -3.81 6.10
CA GLY A 134 11.59 -5.17 6.43
C GLY A 134 11.28 -6.24 5.38
N LEU A 135 11.98 -7.38 5.45
CA LEU A 135 11.73 -8.54 4.59
C LEU A 135 10.36 -9.19 4.82
N VAL A 136 9.81 -9.08 6.03
CA VAL A 136 8.49 -9.64 6.35
C VAL A 136 7.42 -9.00 5.48
N ILE A 137 7.43 -7.66 5.36
CA ILE A 137 6.44 -6.96 4.54
C ILE A 137 6.66 -7.25 3.04
N THR A 138 7.91 -7.42 2.60
CA THR A 138 8.23 -7.82 1.22
C THR A 138 7.48 -9.10 0.84
N ILE A 139 7.55 -10.13 1.69
CA ILE A 139 6.88 -11.41 1.46
C ILE A 139 5.36 -11.22 1.45
N ILE A 140 4.81 -10.43 2.38
CA ILE A 140 3.37 -10.15 2.45
C ILE A 140 2.88 -9.47 1.15
N TYR A 141 3.60 -8.46 0.65
CA TYR A 141 3.24 -7.79 -0.59
C TYR A 141 3.33 -8.71 -1.81
N LEU A 142 4.36 -9.54 -1.91
CA LEU A 142 4.47 -10.51 -3.01
C LEU A 142 3.32 -11.54 -3.00
N ILE A 143 2.95 -12.05 -1.83
CA ILE A 143 1.81 -12.97 -1.67
C ILE A 143 0.50 -12.25 -2.00
N GLY A 144 0.32 -11.01 -1.53
CA GLY A 144 -0.86 -10.20 -1.80
C GLY A 144 -1.04 -9.92 -3.30
N ILE A 145 0.02 -9.51 -3.98
CA ILE A 145 0.04 -9.29 -5.44
C ILE A 145 -0.30 -10.59 -6.16
N GLY A 146 0.36 -11.70 -5.83
CA GLY A 146 0.08 -13.01 -6.43
C GLY A 146 -1.38 -13.43 -6.26
N THR A 147 -1.94 -13.21 -5.06
CA THR A 147 -3.34 -13.51 -4.75
C THR A 147 -4.29 -12.66 -5.59
N LEU A 148 -4.07 -11.35 -5.67
CA LEU A 148 -4.89 -10.44 -6.46
C LEU A 148 -4.86 -10.78 -7.96
N LEU A 149 -3.69 -11.13 -8.51
CA LEU A 149 -3.57 -11.57 -9.90
C LEU A 149 -4.37 -12.85 -10.17
N LEU A 150 -4.32 -13.83 -9.25
CA LEU A 150 -5.11 -15.06 -9.36
C LEU A 150 -6.62 -14.77 -9.28
N LEU A 151 -7.04 -13.90 -8.36
CA LEU A 151 -8.44 -13.51 -8.21
C LEU A 151 -8.95 -12.74 -9.43
N GLN A 152 -8.13 -11.84 -9.99
CA GLN A 152 -8.47 -11.09 -11.19
C GLN A 152 -8.61 -12.01 -12.41
N LYS A 153 -7.70 -12.98 -12.59
CA LYS A 153 -7.81 -14.00 -13.63
C LYS A 153 -9.12 -14.79 -13.51
N LYS A 154 -9.44 -15.29 -12.31
CA LYS A 154 -10.71 -16.01 -12.04
C LYS A 154 -11.95 -15.16 -12.30
N LYS A 155 -11.91 -13.85 -11.95
CA LYS A 155 -13.00 -12.90 -12.22
C LYS A 155 -13.24 -12.76 -13.72
N VAL A 156 -12.18 -12.59 -14.51
CA VAL A 156 -12.25 -12.48 -15.98
C VAL A 156 -12.79 -13.78 -16.61
N GLU A 157 -12.31 -14.94 -16.19
CA GLU A 157 -12.78 -16.24 -16.69
C GLU A 157 -14.28 -16.46 -16.43
N ARG A 158 -14.75 -16.14 -15.22
CA ARG A 158 -16.17 -16.23 -14.85
C ARG A 158 -17.05 -15.30 -15.69
N ILE A 159 -16.57 -14.09 -15.96
CA ILE A 159 -17.30 -13.14 -16.81
C ILE A 159 -17.42 -13.69 -18.23
N LYS A 160 -16.34 -14.19 -18.81
CA LYS A 160 -16.34 -14.79 -20.16
C LYS A 160 -17.30 -15.98 -20.26
N SER A 161 -17.29 -16.90 -19.29
CA SER A 161 -18.19 -18.06 -19.31
C SER A 161 -19.67 -17.65 -19.22
N THR A 162 -19.98 -16.61 -18.43
CA THR A 162 -21.35 -16.07 -18.32
C THR A 162 -21.86 -15.52 -19.65
N TYR A 163 -21.01 -14.82 -20.42
CA TYR A 163 -21.40 -14.31 -21.73
C TYR A 163 -21.54 -15.42 -22.79
N LEU A 164 -20.66 -16.41 -22.79
CA LEU A 164 -20.75 -17.54 -23.71
C LEU A 164 -22.02 -18.37 -23.48
N ASN A 165 -22.44 -18.55 -22.22
CA ASN A 165 -23.64 -19.32 -21.88
C ASN A 165 -24.96 -18.59 -22.18
N LYS A 166 -24.95 -17.27 -22.41
CA LYS A 166 -26.14 -16.47 -22.78
C LYS A 166 -26.37 -16.36 -24.28
N SER A 167 -25.41 -16.78 -25.11
CA SER A 167 -25.44 -16.65 -26.57
C SER A 167 -25.95 -17.92 -27.29
N TYR A 168 -26.43 -18.91 -26.53
CA TYR A 168 -27.10 -20.13 -26.99
C TYR A 168 -28.48 -20.22 -26.34
#